data_AF-A0A963RG95-F1
#
_entry.id   AF-A0A963RG95-F1
#
_cell.length_a   1.000
_cell.length_b   1.000
_cell.length_c   1.000
_cell.angle_alpha   90.00
_cell.angle_beta   90.00
_cell.angle_gamma   90.00
#
_symmetry.space_group_name_H-M   'P 1'
#
loop_
_entity.id
_entity.type
_entity.pdbx_description
1 polymer ?
#
loop_
_entity_poly.entity_id
_entity_poly.type
_entity_poly.pdbx_seq_one_letter_code
_entity_poly.pdbx_strand_id
1 'polypeptide(L)' 'MSAALRHFAQHGLAAADHARQQAIAAADAGDRQTFEWWLEVCRALDRRMAGKIEGPAAAGR' A
#
# COMPACT_ATOMS: atom_id res chain seq x y z
N MET A 1 -11.50 18.71 8.45
CA MET A 1 -11.01 17.38 8.89
C MET A 1 -10.22 16.72 7.76
N SER A 2 -8.98 17.16 7.50
CA SER A 2 -8.24 16.66 6.32
C SER A 2 -6.76 16.37 6.59
N ALA A 3 -6.17 16.94 7.65
CA ALA A 3 -4.76 16.77 7.97
C ALA A 3 -4.41 15.35 8.43
N ALA A 4 -5.22 14.73 9.30
CA ALA A 4 -4.99 13.37 9.78
C ALA A 4 -5.03 12.33 8.64
N LEU A 5 -6.04 12.42 7.77
CA LEU A 5 -6.18 11.55 6.60
C LEU A 5 -5.00 11.69 5.63
N ARG A 6 -4.54 12.92 5.38
CA ARG A 6 -3.39 13.18 4.51
C ARG A 6 -2.07 12.69 5.12
N HIS A 7 -1.94 12.75 6.45
CA HIS A 7 -0.78 12.21 7.15
C HIS A 7 -0.78 10.67 7.10
N PHE A 8 -1.93 10.02 7.36
CA PHE A 8 -2.06 8.57 7.22
C PHE A 8 -1.95 8.08 5.77
N ALA A 9 -2.38 8.88 4.80
CA ALA A 9 -2.20 8.58 3.39
C ALA A 9 -0.73 8.64 3.00
N GLN A 10 0.02 9.67 3.42
CA GLN A 10 1.46 9.77 3.17
C GLN A 10 2.25 8.65 3.86
N HIS A 11 1.94 8.32 5.11
CA HIS A 11 2.57 7.19 5.82
C HIS A 11 2.19 5.84 5.20
N GLY A 12 0.96 5.69 4.71
CA GLY A 12 0.52 4.50 3.98
C GLY A 12 1.20 4.36 2.62
N LEU A 13 1.43 5.47 1.90
CA LEU A 13 2.15 5.51 0.64
C LEU A 13 3.62 5.14 0.82
N ALA A 14 4.26 5.67 1.87
CA ALA A 14 5.64 5.34 2.21
C ALA A 14 5.81 3.85 2.58
N ALA A 15 4.81 3.26 3.26
CA ALA A 15 4.82 1.83 3.56
C ALA A 15 4.67 0.95 2.30
N ALA A 16 3.84 1.35 1.34
CA ALA A 16 3.68 0.63 0.08
C ALA A 16 4.94 0.75 -0.81
N ASP A 17 5.55 1.93 -0.87
CA ASP A 17 6.82 2.13 -1.59
C ASP A 17 7.95 1.31 -0.96
N HIS A 18 8.04 1.28 0.38
CA HIS A 18 9.01 0.44 1.08
C HIS A 18 8.81 -1.05 0.78
N ALA A 19 7.56 -1.54 0.85
CA ALA A 19 7.25 -2.93 0.51
C ALA A 19 7.63 -3.27 -0.94
N ARG A 20 7.42 -2.33 -1.88
CA ARG A 20 7.84 -2.49 -3.28
C ARG A 20 9.36 -2.56 -3.42
N GLN A 21 10.12 -1.70 -2.76
CA GLN A 21 11.58 -1.72 -2.79
C GLN A 21 12.13 -3.06 -2.27
N GLN A 22 11.55 -3.56 -1.18
CA GLN A 22 11.96 -4.84 -0.60
C GLN A 22 11.60 -6.04 -1.50
N ALA A 23 10.47 -5.99 -2.21
CA ALA A 23 10.15 -6.98 -3.23
C ALA A 23 11.21 -6.96 -4.34
N ILE A 24 11.57 -5.78 -4.87
CA ILE A 24 12.59 -5.65 -5.92
C ILE A 24 13.95 -6.22 -5.44
N ALA A 25 14.37 -5.90 -4.23
CA ALA A 25 15.62 -6.42 -3.66
C ALA A 25 15.59 -7.95 -3.50
N ALA A 26 14.46 -8.52 -3.07
CA ALA A 26 14.30 -9.97 -2.95
C ALA A 26 14.32 -10.67 -4.32
N ALA A 27 13.70 -10.06 -5.34
CA ALA A 27 13.74 -10.57 -6.70
C ALA A 27 15.17 -10.56 -7.28
N ASP A 28 15.93 -9.50 -7.02
CA ASP A 28 17.34 -9.38 -7.42
C ASP A 28 18.22 -10.45 -6.74
N ALA A 29 17.95 -10.73 -5.46
CA ALA A 29 18.61 -11.79 -4.70
C ALA A 29 18.17 -13.22 -5.09
N GLY A 30 17.17 -13.37 -5.97
CA GLY A 30 16.58 -14.66 -6.33
C GLY A 30 15.71 -15.28 -5.24
N ASP A 31 15.39 -14.53 -4.19
CA ASP A 31 14.51 -14.96 -3.11
C ASP A 31 13.05 -14.73 -3.50
N ARG A 32 12.50 -15.73 -4.18
CA ARG A 32 11.10 -15.73 -4.62
C ARG A 32 10.11 -15.75 -3.45
N GLN A 33 10.43 -16.38 -2.34
CA GLN A 33 9.52 -16.44 -1.19
C GLN A 33 9.36 -15.06 -0.56
N THR A 34 10.47 -14.36 -0.38
CA THR A 34 10.47 -13.00 0.19
C THR A 34 9.84 -12.01 -0.79
N PHE A 35 10.08 -12.17 -2.09
CA PHE A 35 9.38 -11.40 -3.13
C PHE A 35 7.85 -11.58 -3.07
N GLU A 36 7.36 -12.82 -3.02
CA GLU A 36 5.93 -13.12 -2.94
C GLU A 36 5.29 -12.55 -1.67
N TRP A 37 5.99 -12.63 -0.54
CA TRP A 37 5.53 -12.04 0.72
C TRP A 37 5.39 -10.52 0.62
N TRP A 38 6.40 -9.82 0.10
CA TRP A 38 6.33 -8.36 -0.07
C TRP A 38 5.29 -7.93 -1.11
N LEU A 39 5.06 -8.74 -2.15
CA LEU A 39 4.01 -8.50 -3.14
C LEU A 39 2.61 -8.56 -2.50
N GLU A 40 2.36 -9.53 -1.62
CA GLU A 40 1.10 -9.61 -0.87
C GLU A 40 0.92 -8.41 0.09
N VAL A 41 2.00 -7.96 0.74
CA VAL A 41 1.98 -6.75 1.58
C VAL A 41 1.61 -5.52 0.74
N CYS A 42 2.20 -5.35 -0.45
CA CYS A 42 1.86 -4.26 -1.36
C CYS A 42 0.36 -4.30 -1.74
N ARG A 43 -0.15 -5.48 -2.14
CA ARG A 43 -1.56 -5.66 -2.52
C ARG A 43 -2.54 -5.34 -1.39
N ALA A 44 -2.22 -5.73 -0.16
CA ALA A 44 -3.04 -5.44 1.01
C ALA A 44 -3.09 -3.93 1.30
N LEU A 45 -1.96 -3.23 1.17
CA LEU A 45 -1.86 -1.79 1.34
C LEU A 45 -2.63 -1.04 0.24
N ASP A 46 -2.47 -1.42 -1.02
CA ASP A 46 -3.19 -0.81 -2.15
C ASP A 46 -4.71 -0.99 -2.05
N ARG A 47 -5.20 -2.19 -1.72
CA ARG A 47 -6.64 -2.40 -1.48
C ARG A 47 -7.18 -1.53 -0.35
N ARG A 48 -6.42 -1.39 0.74
CA ARG A 48 -6.80 -0.53 1.86
C ARG A 48 -6.85 0.94 1.44
N MET A 49 -5.95 1.38 0.54
CA MET A 49 -6.00 2.73 -0.02
C MET A 49 -7.18 2.91 -0.96
N ALA A 50 -7.45 1.96 -1.85
CA ALA A 50 -8.60 2.00 -2.77
C ALA A 50 -9.92 2.15 -2.00
N GLY A 51 -10.16 1.32 -0.98
CA GLY A 51 -11.37 1.41 -0.17
C GLY A 51 -11.53 2.71 0.62
N LYS A 52 -10.42 3.43 0.91
CA LYS A 52 -10.47 4.77 1.53
C LYS A 52 -10.76 5.90 0.55
N ILE A 53 -10.50 5.71 -0.75
CA ILE A 53 -10.87 6.66 -1.80
C ILE A 53 -12.34 6.44 -2.19
N GLU A 54 -12.80 5.19 -2.17
CA GLU A 54 -14.18 4.81 -2.52
C GLU A 54 -15.22 5.23 -1.46
N GLY A 55 -14.84 5.40 -0.19
CA GLY A 55 -15.67 6.07 0.81
C GLY A 55 -15.24 7.52 1.05
N PRO A 56 -16.12 8.55 1.17
CA PRO A 56 -17.56 8.65 0.98
C PRO A 56 -17.93 9.36 -0.34
N ALA A 57 -17.37 8.93 -1.48
CA ALA A 57 -17.90 9.37 -2.78
C ALA A 57 -19.23 8.66 -3.13
N ALA A 58 -19.56 7.58 -2.41
CA ALA A 58 -20.79 6.80 -2.61
C ALA A 58 -21.95 7.12 -1.62
N ALA A 59 -21.75 8.03 -0.67
CA ALA A 59 -22.81 8.47 0.26
C ALA A 59 -23.39 9.81 -0.19
N GLY A 60 -24.13 9.78 -1.30
CA GLY A 60 -24.75 10.95 -1.89
C GLY A 60 -25.88 10.55 -2.84
N ARG A 61 -26.91 9.90 -2.31
CA ARG A 61 -28.28 9.90 -2.84
C ARG A 61 -29.27 9.64 -1.72
#